data_AF-P95506-F1
#
_entry.id   AF-P95506-F1
#
_cell.length_a   1.000
_cell.length_b   1.000
_cell.length_c   1.000
_cell.angle_alpha   90.00
_cell.angle_beta   90.00
_cell.angle_gamma   90.00
#
_symmetry.space_group_name_H-M   'P 1'
#
loop_
_entity.id
_entity.type
_entity.pdbx_description
1 polymer ?
#
loop_
_entity_poly.entity_id
_entity_poly.type
_entity_poly.pdbx_seq_one_letter_code
_entity_poly.pdbx_strand_id
1 'polypeptide(L)'
;MSEIIWDLALIQKYNHSGPRYTSYPTALEFNENYTNEDFIRAAARYPERPLSLYVHIPFCHKLCYFCGCNKVITRHRHKVEIYLDYLEREIKTRAPLFQNRLVTQIHWGRGTPTYLDEDQSARLMQMLRANFDVSDDAEISIEMDP
;
A
#
# COMPACT_ATOMS: atom_id res chain seq x y z
N MET A 1 -14.38 -16.62 21.76
CA MET A 1 -14.33 -15.14 21.72
C MET A 1 -15.11 -14.65 22.93
N SER A 2 -14.53 -13.77 23.75
CA SER A 2 -15.27 -13.16 24.87
C SER A 2 -16.48 -12.41 24.34
N GLU A 3 -17.63 -12.56 24.98
CA GLU A 3 -18.83 -11.79 24.67
C GLU A 3 -18.52 -10.30 24.86
N ILE A 4 -18.77 -9.49 23.83
CA ILE A 4 -18.60 -8.04 23.94
C ILE A 4 -19.75 -7.52 24.80
N ILE A 5 -19.42 -6.99 25.99
CA ILE A 5 -20.39 -6.34 26.85
C ILE A 5 -20.53 -4.90 26.38
N TRP A 6 -21.71 -4.57 25.84
CA TRP A 6 -22.03 -3.20 25.47
C TRP A 6 -22.26 -2.36 26.72
N ASP A 7 -21.35 -1.43 26.99
CA ASP A 7 -21.45 -0.46 28.08
C ASP A 7 -21.41 0.96 27.52
N LEU A 8 -22.58 1.58 27.42
CA LEU A 8 -22.72 2.92 26.87
C LEU A 8 -21.96 3.97 27.71
N ALA A 9 -21.94 3.81 29.03
CA ALA A 9 -21.25 4.75 29.92
C ALA A 9 -19.73 4.66 29.71
N LEU A 10 -19.19 3.45 29.56
CA LEU A 10 -17.78 3.23 29.26
C LEU A 10 -17.39 3.77 27.88
N ILE A 11 -18.23 3.50 26.86
CA ILE A 11 -18.02 4.00 25.50
C ILE A 11 -18.00 5.53 25.50
N GLN A 12 -18.97 6.18 26.16
CA GLN A 12 -19.02 7.65 26.25
C GLN A 12 -17.81 8.21 27.01
N LYS A 13 -17.37 7.54 28.08
CA LYS A 13 -16.18 7.95 28.85
C LYS A 13 -14.89 7.91 28.05
N TYR A 14 -14.73 6.98 27.10
CA TYR A 14 -13.49 6.82 26.34
C TYR A 14 -13.61 7.26 24.87
N ASN A 15 -14.71 7.90 24.47
CA ASN A 15 -14.90 8.47 23.14
C ASN A 15 -14.10 9.78 22.97
N HIS A 16 -12.78 9.68 23.03
CA HIS A 16 -11.83 10.78 22.89
C HIS A 16 -10.89 10.55 21.70
N SER A 17 -10.34 11.64 21.14
CA SER A 17 -9.30 11.54 20.12
C SER A 17 -8.04 10.90 20.69
N GLY A 18 -7.56 9.85 20.03
CA GLY A 18 -6.31 9.17 20.37
C GLY A 18 -5.46 8.95 19.11
N PRO A 19 -4.19 8.55 19.29
CA PRO A 19 -3.35 8.19 18.17
C PRO A 19 -3.97 7.01 17.41
N ARG A 20 -3.87 7.06 16.08
CA ARG A 20 -4.26 5.93 15.24
C ARG A 20 -3.18 4.85 15.40
N TYR A 21 -3.50 3.79 16.12
CA TYR A 21 -2.64 2.61 16.25
C TYR A 21 -2.67 1.74 14.98
N THR A 22 -2.36 2.35 13.84
CA THR A 22 -2.17 1.66 12.55
C THR A 22 -0.86 0.87 12.53
N SER A 23 0.13 1.33 13.31
CA SER A 23 1.41 0.68 13.57
C SER A 23 1.92 1.10 14.95
N TYR A 24 2.89 0.36 15.47
CA TYR A 24 3.67 0.77 16.62
C TYR A 24 5.18 0.57 16.34
N PRO A 25 6.02 1.61 16.45
CA PRO A 25 5.67 3.01 16.72
C PRO A 25 4.76 3.63 15.64
N THR A 26 4.08 4.73 15.99
CA THR A 26 3.18 5.41 15.05
C THR A 26 3.98 6.21 14.01
N ALA A 27 3.33 6.66 12.93
CA ALA A 27 3.96 7.50 11.91
C ALA A 27 4.50 8.85 12.45
N LEU A 28 4.09 9.28 13.65
CA LEU A 28 4.65 10.49 14.31
C LEU A 28 6.13 10.34 14.65
N GLU A 29 6.61 9.10 14.80
CA GLU A 29 8.01 8.81 15.12
C GLU A 29 8.88 8.68 13.85
N PHE A 30 8.27 8.73 12.66
CA PHE A 30 9.01 8.75 11.41
C PHE A 30 9.76 10.07 11.29
N ASN A 31 11.01 10.00 10.85
CA ASN A 31 11.86 11.18 10.72
C ASN A 31 12.81 11.01 9.53
N GLU A 32 13.30 12.14 9.03
CA GLU A 32 14.13 12.19 7.83
C GLU A 32 15.57 11.70 8.03
N ASN A 33 15.96 11.34 9.26
CA ASN A 33 17.29 10.76 9.52
C ASN A 33 17.37 9.28 9.13
N TYR A 34 16.24 8.63 8.83
CA TYR A 34 16.24 7.26 8.33
C TYR A 34 16.72 7.22 6.87
N THR A 35 17.88 6.63 6.65
CA THR A 35 18.60 6.69 5.37
C THR A 35 18.24 5.55 4.42
N ASN A 36 18.71 5.65 3.18
CA ASN A 36 18.60 4.55 2.23
C ASN A 36 19.45 3.34 2.65
N GLU A 37 20.59 3.55 3.29
CA GLU A 37 21.43 2.50 3.86
C GLU A 37 20.71 1.76 4.99
N ASP A 38 19.94 2.47 5.82
CA ASP A 38 19.07 1.86 6.83
C ASP A 38 18.02 0.97 6.19
N PHE A 39 17.39 1.43 5.11
CA PHE A 39 16.42 0.63 4.34
C PHE A 39 17.06 -0.65 3.78
N ILE A 40 18.23 -0.56 3.15
CA ILE A 40 18.96 -1.71 2.60
C ILE A 40 19.30 -2.71 3.72
N ARG A 41 19.80 -2.23 4.87
CA ARG A 41 20.06 -3.07 6.04
C ARG A 41 18.79 -3.75 6.57
N ALA A 42 17.65 -3.04 6.56
CA ALA A 42 16.38 -3.60 7.00
C ALA A 42 15.87 -4.69 6.03
N ALA A 43 15.99 -4.47 4.72
CA ALA A 43 15.61 -5.44 3.69
C ALA A 43 16.38 -6.77 3.83
N ALA A 44 17.68 -6.69 4.12
CA ALA A 44 18.55 -7.86 4.29
C ALA A 44 18.39 -8.58 5.64
N ARG A 45 17.64 -8.02 6.62
CA ARG A 45 17.60 -8.54 8.00
C ARG A 45 16.93 -9.91 8.12
N TYR A 46 15.90 -10.18 7.32
CA TYR A 46 15.13 -11.42 7.36
C TYR A 46 14.93 -11.96 5.94
N PRO A 47 15.97 -12.55 5.34
CA PRO A 47 15.95 -12.96 3.93
C PRO A 47 14.92 -14.06 3.64
N GLU A 48 14.59 -14.91 4.61
CA GLU A 48 13.63 -16.03 4.43
C GLU A 48 12.17 -15.64 4.69
N ARG A 49 11.89 -14.40 5.14
CA ARG A 49 10.52 -14.02 5.49
C ARG A 49 9.68 -13.89 4.20
N PRO A 50 8.42 -14.34 4.15
CA PRO A 50 7.54 -14.05 3.00
C PRO A 50 7.38 -12.54 2.76
N LEU A 51 7.25 -12.12 1.50
CA LEU A 51 7.12 -10.71 1.13
C LEU A 51 5.65 -10.35 0.85
N SER A 52 5.22 -9.20 1.36
CA SER A 52 3.93 -8.59 1.01
C SER A 52 4.21 -7.28 0.29
N LEU A 53 3.56 -7.06 -0.85
CA LEU A 53 3.69 -5.85 -1.66
C LEU A 53 2.43 -5.01 -1.53
N TYR A 54 2.62 -3.72 -1.28
CA TYR A 54 1.56 -2.72 -1.30
C TYR A 54 1.85 -1.71 -2.41
N VAL A 55 0.89 -1.49 -3.32
CA VAL A 55 0.96 -0.44 -4.34
C VAL A 55 -0.13 0.59 -4.07
N HIS A 56 0.28 1.84 -3.91
CA HIS A 56 -0.63 2.96 -3.72
C HIS A 56 -1.08 3.50 -5.08
N ILE A 57 -2.38 3.53 -5.40
CA ILE A 57 -2.87 4.17 -6.63
C ILE A 57 -3.60 5.45 -6.24
N PRO A 58 -2.98 6.64 -6.35
CA PRO A 58 -3.51 7.82 -5.69
C PRO A 58 -4.75 8.41 -6.40
N PHE A 59 -5.08 8.00 -7.62
CA PHE A 59 -6.03 8.73 -8.45
C PHE A 59 -7.49 8.46 -8.10
N CYS A 60 -8.31 9.50 -8.06
CA CYS A 60 -9.78 9.41 -7.95
C CYS A 60 -10.46 10.25 -9.04
N HIS A 61 -11.61 9.78 -9.54
CA HIS A 61 -12.41 10.52 -10.52
C HIS A 61 -13.13 11.73 -9.92
N LYS A 62 -13.59 11.60 -8.67
CA LYS A 62 -14.42 12.61 -7.98
C LYS A 62 -13.92 12.84 -6.56
N LEU A 63 -14.23 14.02 -6.02
CA LEU A 63 -13.94 14.38 -4.64
C LEU A 63 -15.09 13.92 -3.72
N CYS A 64 -14.81 12.95 -2.86
CA CYS A 64 -15.66 12.64 -1.72
C CYS A 64 -15.29 13.54 -0.53
N TYR A 65 -16.22 14.37 -0.04
CA TYR A 65 -15.93 15.38 1.00
C TYR A 65 -15.58 14.79 2.37
N PHE A 66 -15.95 13.55 2.64
CA PHE A 66 -15.59 12.85 3.88
C PHE A 66 -14.19 12.18 3.83
N CYS A 67 -13.55 12.13 2.66
CA CYS A 67 -12.41 11.24 2.46
C CYS A 67 -11.08 11.85 2.96
N GLY A 68 -10.48 11.21 3.97
CA GLY A 68 -9.16 11.54 4.52
C GLY A 68 -8.00 10.68 4.00
N CYS A 69 -8.18 9.95 2.89
CA CYS A 69 -7.13 9.15 2.28
C CYS A 69 -6.08 10.03 1.58
N ASN A 70 -4.84 9.54 1.47
CA ASN A 70 -3.89 10.09 0.50
C ASN A 70 -4.42 9.76 -0.91
N LYS A 71 -4.71 10.80 -1.69
CA LYS A 71 -5.29 10.72 -3.04
C LYS A 71 -5.09 12.01 -3.83
N VAL A 72 -5.22 11.89 -5.16
CA VAL A 72 -5.20 12.96 -6.15
C VAL A 72 -6.48 12.88 -6.97
N ILE A 73 -7.37 13.87 -6.83
CA ILE A 73 -8.57 13.96 -7.68
C ILE A 73 -8.16 14.56 -9.02
N THR A 74 -8.37 13.83 -10.11
CA THR A 74 -8.01 14.34 -11.43
C THR A 74 -8.84 13.72 -12.56
N ARG A 75 -9.07 14.51 -13.60
CA ARG A 75 -9.62 14.05 -14.90
C ARG A 75 -8.51 13.84 -15.94
N HIS A 76 -7.27 14.18 -15.62
CA HIS A 76 -6.15 14.11 -16.55
C HIS A 76 -5.57 12.70 -16.59
N ARG A 77 -6.14 11.85 -17.46
CA ARG A 77 -5.74 10.43 -17.60
C ARG A 77 -4.25 10.22 -17.86
N HIS A 78 -3.58 11.13 -18.58
CA HIS A 78 -2.14 11.02 -18.84
C HIS A 78 -1.27 10.97 -17.57
N LYS A 79 -1.77 11.45 -16.41
CA LYS A 79 -1.05 11.36 -15.14
C LYS A 79 -0.87 9.91 -14.67
N VAL A 80 -1.75 9.01 -15.09
CA VAL A 80 -1.64 7.57 -14.80
C VAL A 80 -0.42 6.99 -15.49
N GLU A 81 -0.23 7.26 -16.77
CA GLU A 81 0.93 6.76 -17.51
C GLU A 81 2.24 7.25 -16.91
N ILE A 82 2.31 8.55 -16.58
CA ILE A 82 3.47 9.14 -15.89
C ILE A 82 3.72 8.41 -14.56
N TYR A 83 2.66 8.13 -13.80
CA TYR A 83 2.78 7.43 -12.52
C TYR A 83 3.26 6.00 -12.67
N LEU A 84 2.72 5.25 -13.65
CA LEU A 84 3.16 3.89 -13.95
C LEU A 84 4.62 3.86 -14.43
N ASP A 85 5.07 4.85 -15.20
CA ASP A 85 6.48 4.98 -15.60
C ASP A 85 7.42 5.18 -14.41
N TYR A 86 7.01 6.00 -13.43
CA TYR A 86 7.79 6.18 -12.19
C TYR A 86 7.74 4.94 -11.30
N LEU A 87 6.58 4.28 -11.19
CA LEU A 87 6.46 3.00 -10.47
C LEU A 87 7.36 1.94 -11.10
N GLU A 88 7.44 1.85 -12.43
CA GLU A 88 8.31 0.91 -13.11
C GLU A 88 9.79 1.14 -12.75
N ARG A 89 10.22 2.40 -12.71
CA ARG A 89 11.59 2.78 -12.30
C ARG A 89 11.86 2.43 -10.84
N GLU A 90 10.90 2.69 -9.95
CA GLU A 90 11.01 2.33 -8.54
C GLU A 90 11.09 0.82 -8.36
N ILE A 91 10.20 0.05 -9.00
CA ILE A 91 10.17 -1.41 -8.97
C ILE A 91 11.52 -1.97 -9.44
N LYS A 92 12.02 -1.54 -10.61
CA LYS A 92 13.31 -2.00 -11.14
C LYS A 92 14.49 -1.67 -10.22
N THR A 93 14.41 -0.57 -9.48
CA THR A 93 15.46 -0.16 -8.54
C THR A 93 15.39 -0.93 -7.21
N ARG A 94 14.18 -1.22 -6.72
CA ARG A 94 13.96 -1.82 -5.39
C ARG A 94 13.89 -3.34 -5.41
N ALA A 95 13.29 -3.94 -6.43
CA ALA A 95 13.10 -5.39 -6.54
C ALA A 95 14.40 -6.22 -6.42
N PRO A 96 15.58 -5.76 -6.91
CA PRO A 96 16.84 -6.48 -6.71
C PRO A 96 17.18 -6.74 -5.22
N LEU A 97 16.69 -5.92 -4.29
CA LEU A 97 16.90 -6.12 -2.85
C LEU A 97 16.10 -7.29 -2.26
N PHE A 98 15.15 -7.84 -3.02
CA PHE A 98 14.19 -8.83 -2.54
C PHE A 98 14.14 -10.10 -3.40
N GLN A 99 15.15 -10.34 -4.26
CA GLN A 99 15.16 -11.46 -5.23
C GLN A 99 15.00 -12.85 -4.61
N ASN A 100 15.40 -13.04 -3.35
CA ASN A 100 15.32 -14.33 -2.67
C ASN A 100 14.04 -14.51 -1.84
N ARG A 101 13.04 -13.62 -2.01
CA ARG A 101 11.82 -13.63 -1.21
C ARG A 101 10.61 -13.95 -2.06
N LEU A 102 9.86 -14.96 -1.63
CA LEU A 102 8.57 -15.30 -2.21
C LEU A 102 7.52 -14.26 -1.79
N VAL A 103 6.87 -13.63 -2.78
CA VAL A 103 5.73 -12.74 -2.55
C VAL A 103 4.48 -13.59 -2.36
N THR A 104 3.90 -13.51 -1.16
CA THR A 104 2.69 -14.24 -0.78
C THR A 104 1.46 -13.34 -0.69
N GLN A 105 1.63 -12.02 -0.81
CA GLN A 105 0.52 -11.06 -0.79
C GLN A 105 0.82 -9.84 -1.66
N ILE A 106 -0.17 -9.39 -2.42
CA ILE A 106 -0.15 -8.12 -3.16
C ILE A 106 -1.46 -7.39 -2.85
N HIS A 107 -1.38 -6.13 -2.46
CA HIS A 107 -2.55 -5.27 -2.29
C HIS A 107 -2.40 -3.96 -3.04
N TRP A 108 -3.38 -3.62 -3.86
CA TRP A 108 -3.51 -2.31 -4.46
C TRP A 108 -4.56 -1.51 -3.70
N GLY A 109 -4.14 -0.39 -3.12
CA GLY A 109 -5.04 0.38 -2.27
C GLY A 109 -4.94 1.88 -2.47
N ARG A 110 -5.86 2.57 -1.78
CA ARG A 110 -6.05 4.03 -1.76
C ARG A 110 -6.32 4.65 -3.13
N GLY A 111 -6.57 5.96 -3.11
CA GLY A 111 -7.24 6.66 -4.20
C GLY A 111 -8.44 5.84 -4.67
N THR A 112 -8.33 5.38 -5.90
CA THR A 112 -9.18 4.36 -6.51
C THR A 112 -8.29 3.51 -7.42
N PRO A 113 -7.87 2.31 -7.03
CA PRO A 113 -7.05 1.45 -7.90
C PRO A 113 -7.72 1.15 -9.25
N THR A 114 -9.04 0.99 -9.25
CA THR A 114 -9.88 0.87 -10.46
C THR A 114 -10.02 2.17 -11.26
N TYR A 115 -9.27 3.22 -10.91
CA TYR A 115 -9.01 4.32 -11.82
C TYR A 115 -8.16 3.85 -12.98
N LEU A 116 -7.25 2.90 -12.79
CA LEU A 116 -6.53 2.28 -13.89
C LEU A 116 -7.52 1.58 -14.82
N ASP A 117 -7.34 1.74 -16.14
CA ASP A 117 -8.03 0.87 -17.10
C ASP A 117 -7.42 -0.54 -17.12
N GLU A 118 -8.01 -1.43 -17.92
CA GLU A 118 -7.61 -2.84 -17.99
C GLU A 118 -6.15 -3.00 -18.47
N ASP A 119 -5.74 -2.23 -19.47
CA ASP A 119 -4.38 -2.26 -20.01
C ASP A 119 -3.36 -1.76 -18.98
N GLN A 120 -3.66 -0.66 -18.28
CA GLN A 120 -2.83 -0.13 -17.19
C GLN A 120 -2.72 -1.11 -16.02
N SER A 121 -3.82 -1.77 -15.69
CA SER A 121 -3.87 -2.78 -14.63
C SER A 121 -3.03 -4.01 -15.01
N ALA A 122 -3.17 -4.50 -16.25
CA ALA A 122 -2.36 -5.59 -16.79
C ALA A 122 -0.87 -5.22 -16.80
N ARG A 123 -0.54 -4.00 -17.23
CA ARG A 123 0.84 -3.46 -17.19
C ARG A 123 1.40 -3.50 -15.77
N LEU A 124 0.65 -3.02 -14.76
CA LEU A 124 1.11 -3.03 -13.37
C LEU A 124 1.36 -4.45 -12.86
N MET A 125 0.42 -5.38 -13.05
CA MET A 125 0.62 -6.77 -12.65
C MET A 125 1.81 -7.42 -13.37
N GLN A 126 1.98 -7.15 -14.67
CA GLN A 126 3.13 -7.65 -15.43
C GLN A 126 4.45 -7.11 -14.87
N MET A 127 4.53 -5.83 -14.55
CA MET A 127 5.72 -5.22 -13.94
C MET A 127 6.06 -5.88 -12.60
N LEU A 128 5.06 -6.15 -11.75
CA LEU A 128 5.27 -6.83 -10.47
C LEU A 128 5.77 -8.26 -10.68
N ARG A 129 5.08 -9.07 -11.49
CA ARG A 129 5.46 -10.47 -11.76
C ARG A 129 6.79 -10.62 -12.50
N ALA A 130 7.19 -9.62 -13.28
CA ALA A 130 8.48 -9.65 -13.98
C ALA A 130 9.68 -9.34 -13.08
N ASN A 131 9.46 -8.73 -11.90
CA ASN A 131 10.54 -8.26 -11.02
C ASN A 131 10.56 -8.97 -9.65
N PHE A 132 9.46 -9.60 -9.24
CA PHE A 132 9.34 -10.34 -7.99
C PHE A 132 8.91 -11.79 -8.24
N ASP A 133 9.38 -12.71 -7.39
CA ASP A 133 8.91 -14.09 -7.37
C ASP A 133 7.55 -14.15 -6.66
N VAL A 134 6.45 -14.14 -7.43
CA VAL A 134 5.09 -14.12 -6.90
C VAL A 134 4.52 -15.53 -6.85
N SER A 135 4.15 -15.97 -5.65
CA SER A 135 3.57 -17.30 -5.44
C SER A 135 2.28 -17.49 -6.25
N ASP A 136 2.05 -18.72 -6.72
CA ASP A 136 0.83 -19.10 -7.43
C ASP A 136 -0.43 -19.03 -6.54
N ASP A 137 -0.25 -19.19 -5.22
CA ASP A 137 -1.28 -19.09 -4.19
C ASP A 137 -1.27 -17.73 -3.44
N ALA A 138 -0.57 -16.73 -3.98
CA ALA A 138 -0.50 -15.41 -3.35
C ALA A 138 -1.90 -14.78 -3.21
N GLU A 139 -2.18 -14.17 -2.06
CA GLU A 139 -3.36 -13.34 -1.89
C GLU A 139 -3.18 -12.04 -2.68
N ILE A 140 -3.97 -11.84 -3.73
CA ILE A 140 -3.93 -10.61 -4.55
C ILE A 140 -5.26 -9.89 -4.40
N SER A 141 -5.23 -8.68 -3.83
CA SER A 141 -6.41 -7.89 -3.51
C SER A 141 -6.32 -6.46 -4.05
N ILE A 142 -7.49 -5.86 -4.29
CA ILE A 142 -7.63 -4.52 -4.86
C ILE A 142 -8.81 -3.79 -4.21
N GLU A 143 -8.65 -2.50 -3.87
CA GLU A 143 -9.77 -1.63 -3.50
C GLU A 143 -10.54 -1.17 -4.75
N MET A 144 -11.88 -1.04 -4.67
CA MET A 144 -12.72 -0.63 -5.81
C MET A 144 -13.67 0.51 -5.41
N ASP A 145 -13.82 1.50 -6.30
CA ASP A 145 -14.94 2.46 -6.29
C ASP A 145 -16.05 1.90 -7.19
N PRO A 146 -17.24 1.55 -6.65
CA PRO A 146 -18.35 1.00 -7.42
C PRO A 146 -19.10 2.06 -8.25
#